data_AF-A0A7Y0GUS7-F1
#
_entry.id   AF-A0A7Y0GUS7-F1
#
_cell.length_a   1.000
_cell.length_b   1.000
_cell.length_c   1.000
_cell.angle_alpha   90.00
_cell.angle_beta   90.00
_cell.angle_gamma   90.00
#
_symmetry.space_group_name_H-M   'P 1'
#
loop_
_entity.id
_entity.type
_entity.pdbx_description
1 polymer ?
#
loop_
_entity_poly.entity_id
_entity_poly.type
_entity_poly.pdbx_seq_one_letter_code
_entity_poly.pdbx_strand_id
1 'polypeptide(L)' 'LITPPDWADRGLGAGTPFAAAHTFGQTGPFRSPNTMGDNVVFAGSSTTPGVGVPMVLISGRLAAERLTGPDPLYRSLAWR' A
#
# COMPACT_ATOMS: atom_id res chain seq x y z
N LEU A 1 -4.71 3.39 -26.76
CA LEU A 1 -5.08 2.37 -25.75
C LEU A 1 -3.82 2.08 -24.92
N ILE A 2 -3.93 1.94 -23.59
CA ILE A 2 -2.78 1.54 -22.74
C ILE A 2 -2.86 0.03 -22.53
N THR A 3 -1.72 -0.65 -22.61
CA THR A 3 -1.54 -2.11 -22.51
C THR A 3 -0.66 -2.48 -21.30
N PRO A 4 -0.58 -3.76 -20.90
CA PRO A 4 0.29 -4.18 -19.80
C PRO A 4 1.78 -3.84 -19.99
N PRO A 5 2.39 -3.98 -21.19
CA PRO A 5 3.75 -3.48 -21.45
C PRO A 5 3.91 -1.98 -21.16
N ASP A 6 2.94 -1.14 -21.55
CA ASP A 6 3.00 0.31 -21.30
C ASP A 6 3.03 0.63 -19.79
N TRP A 7 2.41 -0.20 -18.95
CA TRP A 7 2.48 -0.07 -17.50
C TRP A 7 3.81 -0.57 -16.92
N ALA A 8 4.33 -1.68 -17.46
CA ALA A 8 5.63 -2.20 -17.08
C ALA A 8 6.76 -1.20 -17.38
N ASP A 9 6.71 -0.54 -18.54
CA ASP A 9 7.65 0.50 -18.95
C ASP A 9 7.60 1.74 -18.03
N ARG A 10 6.49 1.96 -17.34
CA ARG A 10 6.33 3.00 -16.31
C ARG A 10 6.77 2.54 -14.91
N GLY A 11 7.35 1.35 -14.80
CA GLY A 11 7.83 0.77 -13.55
C GLY A 11 6.74 0.11 -12.70
N LEU A 12 5.54 -0.14 -13.24
CA LEU A 12 4.51 -0.87 -12.52
C LEU A 12 4.74 -2.38 -12.68
N GLY A 13 4.99 -3.05 -11.55
CA GLY A 13 5.29 -4.48 -11.50
C GLY A 13 4.22 -5.32 -12.21
N ALA A 14 4.66 -6.37 -12.92
CA ALA A 14 3.81 -7.26 -13.71
C ALA A 14 2.88 -6.56 -14.73
N GLY A 15 3.13 -5.29 -15.09
CA GLY A 15 2.32 -4.55 -16.06
C GLY A 15 0.89 -4.25 -15.58
N THR A 16 0.65 -4.22 -14.26
CA THR A 16 -0.68 -3.96 -13.69
C THR A 16 -0.78 -2.53 -13.13
N PRO A 17 -1.85 -1.78 -13.47
CA PRO A 17 -2.11 -0.48 -12.86
C PRO A 17 -2.62 -0.59 -11.41
N PHE A 18 -2.92 -1.79 -10.93
CA PHE A 18 -3.60 -2.00 -9.64
C PHE A 18 -2.84 -2.90 -8.64
N ALA A 19 -1.55 -3.13 -8.86
CA ALA A 19 -0.74 -4.01 -8.01
C ALA A 19 -1.34 -5.43 -7.88
N ALA A 20 -1.18 -6.07 -6.72
CA ALA A 20 -1.62 -7.46 -6.48
C ALA A 20 -3.13 -7.65 -6.74
N ALA A 21 -3.50 -8.85 -7.23
CA ALA A 21 -4.88 -9.16 -7.56
C ALA A 21 -5.75 -9.39 -6.30
N HIS A 22 -7.06 -9.37 -6.47
CA HIS A 22 -8.04 -9.62 -5.41
C HIS A 22 -8.33 -11.12 -5.22
N THR A 23 -7.28 -11.94 -5.28
CA THR A 23 -7.40 -13.35 -4.91
C THR A 23 -7.36 -13.48 -3.40
N PHE A 24 -7.94 -14.56 -2.85
CA PHE A 24 -7.97 -14.79 -1.41
C PHE A 24 -6.56 -14.72 -0.78
N GLY A 25 -5.56 -15.30 -1.44
CA GLY A 25 -4.16 -15.31 -0.97
C GLY A 25 -3.38 -14.01 -1.18
N GLN A 26 -3.95 -12.99 -1.82
CA GLN A 26 -3.29 -11.70 -2.11
C GLN A 26 -4.02 -10.50 -1.50
N THR A 27 -5.06 -10.75 -0.70
CA THR A 27 -5.90 -9.72 -0.09
C THR A 27 -5.87 -9.77 1.43
N GLY A 28 -6.30 -8.68 2.07
CA GLY A 28 -6.47 -8.59 3.52
C GLY A 28 -5.21 -9.00 4.30
N PRO A 29 -5.32 -9.89 5.31
CA PRO A 29 -4.19 -10.34 6.12
C PRO A 29 -3.08 -11.08 5.34
N PHE A 30 -3.38 -11.60 4.14
CA PHE A 30 -2.42 -12.34 3.31
C PHE A 30 -1.67 -11.45 2.32
N ARG A 31 -1.98 -10.15 2.26
CA ARG A 31 -1.24 -9.20 1.44
C ARG A 31 0.20 -9.10 1.93
N SER A 32 1.14 -8.87 1.01
CA SER A 32 2.55 -8.70 1.33
C SER A 32 2.75 -7.72 2.50
N PRO A 33 3.44 -8.13 3.59
CA PRO A 33 3.73 -7.25 4.71
C PRO A 33 4.48 -5.99 4.26
N ASN A 34 4.33 -4.92 5.03
CA ASN A 34 4.91 -3.62 4.70
C ASN A 34 6.16 -3.31 5.53
N THR A 35 6.82 -4.31 6.09
CA THR A 35 8.03 -4.15 6.93
C THR A 35 9.12 -5.11 6.47
N MET A 36 10.37 -4.66 6.53
CA MET A 36 11.55 -5.47 6.21
C MET A 36 12.65 -5.17 7.23
N GLY A 37 13.06 -6.19 7.99
CA GLY A 37 13.98 -5.99 9.11
C GLY A 37 13.41 -5.04 10.18
N ASP A 38 14.30 -4.38 10.91
CA ASP A 38 13.93 -3.62 12.11
C ASP A 38 13.50 -2.17 11.84
N ASN A 39 13.93 -1.57 10.71
CA ASN A 39 13.74 -0.13 10.47
C ASN A 39 13.32 0.24 9.05
N VAL A 40 12.94 -0.73 8.21
CA VAL A 40 12.46 -0.43 6.85
C VAL A 40 10.97 -0.75 6.76
N VAL A 41 10.20 0.25 6.33
CA VAL A 41 8.74 0.15 6.16
C VAL A 41 8.37 0.60 4.75
N PHE A 42 7.64 -0.24 4.03
CA PHE A 42 7.09 0.08 2.72
C PHE A 42 5.75 0.82 2.85
N ALA A 43 5.51 1.72 1.91
CA ALA A 43 4.23 2.42 1.76
C ALA A 43 3.81 2.41 0.29
N GLY A 44 2.50 2.46 0.05
CA GLY A 44 1.91 2.56 -1.28
C GLY A 44 0.99 1.40 -1.63
N SER A 45 0.72 1.22 -2.93
CA SER A 45 -0.35 0.35 -3.42
C SER A 45 -0.03 -1.14 -3.39
N SER A 46 1.25 -1.50 -3.39
CA SER A 46 1.71 -2.89 -3.50
C SER A 46 1.86 -3.61 -2.16
N THR A 47 1.51 -2.95 -1.06
CA THR A 47 1.65 -3.49 0.29
C THR A 47 0.41 -3.19 1.13
N THR A 48 0.39 -3.65 2.38
CA THR A 48 -0.66 -3.34 3.33
C THR A 48 -0.80 -1.82 3.51
N PRO A 49 -2.02 -1.25 3.46
CA PRO A 49 -3.32 -1.91 3.44
C PRO A 49 -3.90 -2.16 2.03
N GLY A 50 -3.39 -1.51 0.99
CA GLY A 50 -3.66 -1.91 -0.40
C GLY A 50 -3.66 -0.81 -1.44
N VAL A 51 -4.22 -1.15 -2.61
CA VAL A 51 -4.29 -0.28 -3.80
C VAL A 51 -5.48 0.69 -3.73
N GLY A 52 -5.34 1.84 -4.40
CA GLY A 52 -6.35 2.90 -4.48
C GLY A 52 -5.99 4.12 -3.64
N VAL A 53 -6.44 5.31 -4.07
CA VAL A 53 -6.07 6.60 -3.44
C VAL A 53 -6.29 6.60 -1.91
N PRO A 54 -7.44 6.16 -1.37
CA PRO A 54 -7.63 6.12 0.08
C PRO A 54 -6.62 5.19 0.76
N MET A 55 -6.38 4.01 0.19
CA MET A 55 -5.54 2.98 0.79
C MET A 55 -4.06 3.38 0.79
N VAL A 56 -3.57 4.05 -0.26
CA VAL A 56 -2.17 4.52 -0.32
C VAL A 56 -1.91 5.67 0.66
N LEU A 57 -2.89 6.56 0.88
CA LEU A 57 -2.77 7.61 1.90
C LEU A 57 -2.72 7.01 3.32
N ILE A 58 -3.57 6.04 3.61
CA ILE A 58 -3.54 5.30 4.88
C ILE A 58 -2.20 4.56 5.03
N SER A 59 -1.71 3.91 3.96
CA SER A 59 -0.40 3.25 3.94
C SER A 59 0.73 4.20 4.35
N GLY A 60 0.78 5.39 3.74
CA GLY A 60 1.80 6.40 4.04
C GLY A 60 1.79 6.84 5.50
N ARG A 61 0.60 7.13 6.05
CA ARG A 61 0.46 7.47 7.48
C ARG A 61 0.94 6.33 8.38
N LEU A 62 0.46 5.12 8.16
CA LEU A 62 0.85 3.96 8.98
C LEU A 62 2.33 3.60 8.84
N ALA A 63 2.98 3.94 7.72
CA ALA A 63 4.41 3.76 7.55
C ALA A 63 5.20 4.82 8.33
N ALA A 64 4.79 6.08 8.25
CA ALA A 64 5.37 7.16 9.03
C ALA A 64 5.25 6.89 10.54
N GLU A 65 4.06 6.53 11.01
CA GLU A 65 3.80 6.24 12.42
C GLU A 65 4.63 5.06 12.97
N ARG A 66 5.01 4.10 12.13
CA ARG A 66 5.91 3.01 12.54
C ARG A 66 7.34 3.48 12.78
N LEU A 67 7.80 4.49 12.04
CA LEU A 67 9.16 5.02 12.16
C LEU A 67 9.25 6.10 13.24
N THR A 68 8.22 6.95 13.36
CA THR A 68 8.25 8.14 14.22
C THR A 68 7.38 8.00 15.48
N GLY A 69 6.64 6.92 15.62
CA GLY A 69 5.59 6.77 16.62
C GLY A 69 4.23 7.33 16.15
N PRO A 70 3.13 7.04 16.87
CA PRO A 70 1.78 7.46 16.48
C PRO A 70 1.65 8.98 16.31
N ASP A 71 0.91 9.43 15.29
CA ASP A 71 0.61 10.85 15.10
C ASP A 71 -0.42 11.31 16.15
N PRO A 72 -0.04 12.18 17.10
CA PRO A 72 -0.96 12.64 18.15
C PRO A 72 -2.08 13.53 17.62
N LEU A 73 -1.98 14.04 16.39
CA LEU A 73 -2.97 14.92 15.77
C LEU A 73 -3.97 14.17 14.90
N TYR A 74 -3.69 12.91 14.52
CA TYR A 74 -4.58 12.14 13.66
C TYR A 74 -5.93 11.85 14.34
N ARG A 75 -7.03 12.19 13.65
CA ARG A 75 -8.40 11.88 14.08
C ARG A 75 -9.15 11.18 12.96
N SER A 76 -9.51 9.92 13.18
CA SER A 76 -10.30 9.14 12.22
C SER A 76 -11.71 9.72 12.06
N LEU A 77 -12.15 9.87 10.82
CA LEU A 77 -13.52 10.25 10.49
C LEU A 77 -14.48 9.04 10.47
N ALA A 78 -13.96 7.81 10.52
CA ALA A 78 -14.78 6.59 10.44
C ALA A 78 -15.74 6.39 11.63
N TRP A 79 -15.53 7.16 12.71
CA TRP A 79 -16.32 7.11 13.94
C TRP A 79 -17.22 8.34 14.13
N ARG A 80 -17.40 9.14 13.07
CA ARG A 80 -18.40 10.21 13.01
C ARG A 80 -19.65 9.68 12.34
#